data_AF-A0A6C0GV20-F1
#
_entry.id   AF-A0A6C0GV20-F1
#
_cell.length_a   1.000
_cell.length_b   1.000
_cell.length_c   1.000
_cell.angle_alpha   90.00
_cell.angle_beta   90.00
_cell.angle_gamma   90.00
#
_symmetry.space_group_name_H-M   'P 1'
#
loop_
_entity.id
_entity.type
_entity.pdbx_description
1 polymer ?
#
loop_
_entity_poly.entity_id
_entity_poly.type
_entity_poly.pdbx_seq_one_letter_code
_entity_poly.pdbx_strand_id
1 'polypeptide(L)'
;MGAVSLTTVAAFESVGAILVVAFLVAPPATAYLLTHNFKQMLILSSLIGIVTSALGYLLAVWLDGSIAGAMAAISGLLFLLSVLFSPQQGIIIKQLRQKPQLAKV
;
A
#
# COMPACT_ATOMS: atom_id res chain seq x y z
N MET A 1 -5.20 -22.44 -5.73
CA MET A 1 -4.56 -21.44 -6.62
C MET A 1 -5.44 -20.99 -7.79
N GLY A 2 -6.35 -21.82 -8.33
CA GLY A 2 -7.22 -21.41 -9.45
C GLY A 2 -8.02 -20.12 -9.24
N ALA A 3 -8.57 -19.89 -8.04
CA ALA A 3 -9.36 -18.68 -7.74
C ALA A 3 -8.54 -17.39 -7.88
N VAL A 4 -7.34 -17.31 -7.29
CA VAL A 4 -6.47 -16.11 -7.40
C VAL A 4 -5.97 -15.87 -8.82
N SER A 5 -5.67 -16.94 -9.57
CA SER A 5 -5.26 -16.82 -10.98
C SER A 5 -6.40 -16.24 -11.84
N LEU A 6 -7.61 -16.78 -11.69
CA LEU A 6 -8.80 -16.26 -12.39
C LEU A 6 -9.07 -14.79 -12.05
N THR A 7 -9.05 -14.43 -10.77
CA THR A 7 -9.27 -13.04 -10.33
C THR A 7 -8.20 -12.10 -10.86
N THR A 8 -6.94 -12.53 -10.89
CA THR A 8 -5.83 -11.69 -11.38
C THR A 8 -5.92 -11.45 -12.88
N VAL A 9 -6.21 -12.49 -13.68
CA VAL A 9 -6.42 -12.35 -15.13
C VAL A 9 -7.64 -11.48 -15.44
N ALA A 10 -8.76 -11.71 -14.73
CA ALA A 10 -9.96 -10.89 -14.90
C ALA A 10 -9.74 -9.41 -14.54
N ALA A 11 -8.96 -9.13 -13.49
CA ALA A 11 -8.61 -7.76 -13.11
C ALA A 11 -7.70 -7.08 -14.16
N PHE A 12 -6.75 -7.82 -14.73
CA PHE A 12 -5.87 -7.31 -15.78
C PHE A 12 -6.63 -6.91 -17.03
N GLU A 13 -7.58 -7.72 -17.47
CA GLU A 13 -8.46 -7.38 -18.61
C GLU A 13 -9.35 -6.17 -18.31
N SER A 14 -9.86 -6.04 -17.08
CA SER A 14 -10.79 -4.96 -16.75
C SER A 14 -10.13 -3.60 -16.58
N VAL A 15 -8.96 -3.52 -15.94
CA VAL A 15 -8.36 -2.23 -15.55
C VAL A 15 -6.95 -2.01 -16.12
N GLY A 16 -6.31 -3.07 -16.60
CA GLY A 16 -4.97 -3.04 -17.18
C GLY A 16 -3.85 -3.48 -16.24
N ALA A 17 -2.71 -3.85 -16.87
CA ALA A 17 -1.53 -4.38 -16.20
C ALA A 17 -0.98 -3.51 -15.06
N ILE A 18 -0.86 -2.21 -15.32
CA ILE A 18 -0.16 -1.29 -14.41
C ILE A 18 -0.93 -1.12 -13.10
N LEU A 19 -2.25 -0.89 -13.17
CA LEU A 19 -3.06 -0.69 -11.97
C LEU A 19 -3.07 -1.95 -11.11
N VAL A 20 -3.28 -3.11 -11.72
CA VAL A 20 -3.36 -4.38 -10.98
C VAL A 20 -2.04 -4.68 -10.27
N VAL A 21 -0.89 -4.51 -10.93
CA VAL A 21 0.41 -4.70 -10.27
C VAL A 21 0.59 -3.71 -9.12
N ALA A 22 0.23 -2.44 -9.30
CA ALA A 22 0.33 -1.43 -8.24
C ALA A 22 -0.53 -1.80 -7.01
N PHE A 23 -1.76 -2.28 -7.24
CA PHE A 23 -2.70 -2.65 -6.18
C PHE A 23 -2.39 -3.98 -5.51
N LEU A 24 -1.70 -4.89 -6.20
CA LEU A 24 -1.20 -6.14 -5.60
C LEU A 24 -0.02 -5.89 -4.66
N VAL A 25 0.70 -4.78 -4.81
CA VAL A 25 1.90 -4.47 -4.03
C VAL A 25 1.65 -3.41 -2.96
N ALA A 26 1.15 -2.22 -3.32
CA ALA A 26 1.19 -1.05 -2.44
C ALA A 26 0.23 -1.14 -1.23
N PRO A 27 -1.10 -1.39 -1.37
CA PRO A 27 -1.99 -1.52 -0.22
C PRO A 27 -1.61 -2.67 0.74
N PRO A 28 -1.24 -3.88 0.25
CA PRO A 28 -0.75 -4.96 1.11
C PRO A 28 0.54 -4.62 1.84
N ALA A 29 1.52 -4.02 1.14
CA ALA A 29 2.77 -3.60 1.76
C ALA A 29 2.53 -2.51 2.81
N THR A 30 1.63 -1.56 2.54
CA THR A 30 1.21 -0.52 3.49
C THR A 30 0.58 -1.14 4.73
N ALA A 31 -0.40 -2.04 4.57
CA ALA A 31 -1.06 -2.71 5.69
C ALA A 31 -0.12 -3.61 6.50
N TYR A 32 0.80 -4.30 5.82
CA TYR A 32 1.83 -5.13 6.46
C TYR A 32 2.75 -4.30 7.37
N LEU A 33 3.08 -3.07 6.96
CA LEU A 33 3.86 -2.14 7.79
C LEU A 33 3.10 -1.69 9.04
N LEU A 34 1.77 -1.71 9.04
CA LEU A 34 0.96 -1.26 10.16
C LEU A 34 0.62 -2.39 11.15
N THR A 35 0.56 -3.66 10.72
CA THR A 35 0.01 -4.74 11.55
C THR A 35 0.59 -6.12 11.23
N HIS A 36 0.82 -6.94 12.26
CA HIS A 36 1.37 -8.31 12.13
C HIS A 36 0.31 -9.42 12.00
N ASN A 37 -0.97 -9.12 12.25
CA ASN A 37 -2.05 -10.10 12.16
C ASN A 37 -2.62 -10.18 10.73
N PHE A 38 -2.62 -11.38 10.14
CA PHE A 38 -3.08 -11.61 8.77
C PHE A 38 -4.53 -11.13 8.52
N LYS A 39 -5.46 -11.40 9.46
CA LYS A 39 -6.85 -10.92 9.35
C LYS A 39 -6.94 -9.39 9.33
N GLN A 40 -6.18 -8.71 10.18
CA GLN A 40 -6.18 -7.25 10.23
C GLN A 40 -5.49 -6.65 9.00
N MET A 41 -4.44 -7.30 8.48
CA MET A 41 -3.75 -6.90 7.25
C MET A 41 -4.68 -6.92 6.04
N LEU A 42 -5.53 -7.96 5.90
CA LEU A 42 -6.51 -8.03 4.81
C LEU A 42 -7.53 -6.88 4.87
N ILE A 43 -8.07 -6.61 6.07
CA ILE A 43 -9.06 -5.54 6.27
C ILE A 43 -8.44 -4.17 6.01
N LEU A 44 -7.24 -3.91 6.57
CA LEU A 44 -6.52 -2.66 6.36
C LEU A 44 -6.14 -2.46 4.88
N SER A 45 -5.66 -3.51 4.19
CA SER A 45 -5.33 -3.44 2.77
C SER A 45 -6.54 -3.07 1.93
N SER A 46 -7.70 -3.64 2.23
CA SER A 46 -8.95 -3.32 1.54
C SER A 46 -9.38 -1.87 1.80
N LEU A 47 -9.34 -1.41 3.05
CA LEU A 47 -9.65 -0.02 3.39
C LEU A 47 -8.72 0.98 2.71
N ILE A 48 -7.40 0.73 2.78
CA ILE A 48 -6.40 1.56 2.11
C ILE A 48 -6.65 1.56 0.61
N GLY A 49 -6.93 0.39 0.01
CA GLY A 49 -7.25 0.26 -1.41
C GLY A 49 -8.48 1.07 -1.85
N ILE A 50 -9.53 1.12 -1.02
CA ILE A 50 -10.73 1.91 -1.29
C ILE A 50 -10.39 3.41 -1.25
N VAL A 51 -9.65 3.84 -0.23
CA VAL A 51 -9.24 5.24 -0.07
C VAL A 51 -8.30 5.68 -1.19
N THR A 52 -7.29 4.88 -1.54
CA THR A 52 -6.40 5.16 -2.67
C THR A 52 -7.16 5.23 -3.99
N SER A 53 -8.17 4.38 -4.17
CA SER A 53 -8.96 4.37 -5.40
C SER A 53 -9.81 5.63 -5.53
N ALA A 54 -10.49 6.04 -4.45
CA ALA A 54 -11.31 7.25 -4.45
C ALA A 54 -10.48 8.50 -4.69
N LEU A 55 -9.35 8.64 -3.98
CA LEU A 55 -8.43 9.77 -4.15
C LEU A 55 -7.76 9.75 -5.53
N GLY A 56 -7.37 8.56 -6.00
CA GLY A 56 -6.67 8.33 -7.28
C GLY A 56 -7.53 8.69 -8.47
N TYR A 57 -8.79 8.26 -8.42
CA TYR A 57 -9.76 8.61 -9.43
C TYR A 57 -10.04 10.11 -9.44
N LEU A 58 -10.23 10.75 -8.28
CA LEU A 58 -10.47 12.18 -8.20
C LEU A 58 -9.31 12.98 -8.80
N LEU A 59 -8.06 12.62 -8.47
CA LEU A 59 -6.88 13.25 -9.05
C LEU A 59 -6.74 12.98 -10.55
N ALA A 60 -7.09 11.78 -11.03
CA ALA A 60 -7.06 11.47 -12.46
C ALA A 60 -8.01 12.38 -13.25
N VAL A 61 -9.21 12.64 -12.71
CA VAL A 61 -10.21 13.52 -13.31
C VAL A 61 -9.72 14.96 -13.34
N TRP A 62 -9.06 15.44 -12.28
CA TRP A 62 -8.50 16.79 -12.23
C TRP A 62 -7.31 16.99 -13.18
N LEU A 63 -6.54 15.94 -13.45
CA LEU A 63 -5.35 15.98 -14.30
C LEU A 63 -5.65 15.62 -15.76
N ASP A 64 -6.90 15.29 -16.12
CA ASP A 64 -7.31 14.73 -17.42
C ASP A 64 -6.35 13.63 -17.92
N GLY A 65 -5.85 12.83 -16.97
CA GLY A 65 -4.73 11.91 -17.16
C GLY A 65 -5.10 10.43 -17.12
N SER A 66 -4.09 9.56 -17.23
CA SER A 66 -4.29 8.12 -17.08
C SER A 66 -4.72 7.76 -15.66
N ILE A 67 -5.92 7.20 -15.51
CA ILE A 67 -6.49 6.71 -14.25
C ILE A 67 -5.54 5.71 -13.57
N ALA A 68 -4.97 4.78 -14.34
CA ALA A 68 -4.04 3.79 -13.83
C ALA A 68 -2.77 4.42 -13.26
N GLY A 69 -2.22 5.41 -13.94
CA GLY A 69 -1.03 6.14 -13.49
C GLY A 69 -1.29 6.98 -12.25
N ALA A 70 -2.41 7.70 -12.21
CA ALA A 70 -2.79 8.53 -11.06
C ALA A 70 -3.06 7.70 -9.80
N MET A 71 -3.82 6.61 -9.92
CA MET A 71 -4.07 5.69 -8.80
C MET A 71 -2.77 5.01 -8.33
N ALA A 72 -1.89 4.60 -9.26
CA ALA A 72 -0.58 4.05 -8.91
C ALA A 72 0.28 5.08 -8.16
N ALA A 73 0.33 6.34 -8.63
CA ALA A 73 1.08 7.42 -8.00
C ALA A 73 0.59 7.70 -6.57
N ILE A 74 -0.74 7.76 -6.35
CA ILE A 74 -1.28 7.93 -4.99
C ILE A 74 -1.00 6.72 -4.12
N SER A 75 -1.15 5.50 -4.64
CA SER A 75 -0.85 4.29 -3.87
C SER A 75 0.63 4.26 -3.45
N GLY A 76 1.54 4.68 -4.33
CA GLY A 76 2.96 4.86 -4.03
C GLY A 76 3.21 5.99 -3.04
N LEU A 77 2.50 7.11 -3.13
CA LEU A 77 2.60 8.22 -2.19
C LEU A 77 2.12 7.82 -0.79
N LEU A 78 1.00 7.11 -0.70
CA LEU A 78 0.47 6.59 0.56
C LEU A 78 1.36 5.49 1.14
N PHE A 79 1.95 4.64 0.31
CA PHE A 79 2.97 3.69 0.74
C PHE A 79 4.21 4.42 1.28
N LEU A 80 4.72 5.45 0.58
CA LEU A 80 5.84 6.27 1.03
C LEU A 80 5.54 6.99 2.35
N LEU A 81 4.37 7.61 2.47
CA LEU A 81 3.91 8.23 3.70
C LEU A 81 3.81 7.19 4.82
N SER A 82 3.26 6.01 4.53
CA SER A 82 3.21 4.92 5.51
C SER A 82 4.60 4.41 5.87
N VAL A 83 5.55 4.34 4.96
CA VAL A 83 6.95 3.97 5.28
C VAL A 83 7.58 5.04 6.18
N LEU A 84 7.29 6.32 5.93
CA LEU A 84 7.82 7.44 6.72
C LEU A 84 7.18 7.52 8.11
N PHE A 85 5.86 7.33 8.21
CA PHE A 85 5.08 7.43 9.45
C PHE A 85 4.93 6.10 10.20
N SER A 86 5.21 4.94 9.59
CA SER A 86 4.91 3.65 10.23
C SER A 86 5.83 3.39 11.43
N PRO A 87 5.24 3.09 12.60
CA PRO A 87 5.96 2.82 13.83
C PRO A 87 6.71 1.49 13.92
N GLN A 88 6.56 0.59 12.94
CA GLN A 88 7.15 -0.76 13.02
C GLN A 88 8.36 -0.96 12.10
N GLN A 89 8.47 -0.25 10.98
CA GLN A 89 9.67 -0.22 10.12
C GLN A 89 10.11 1.20 9.70
N GLY A 90 9.47 2.25 10.21
CA GLY A 90 9.89 3.62 9.97
C GLY A 90 11.32 3.81 10.49
N ILE A 91 12.21 4.18 9.57
CA ILE A 91 13.60 4.55 9.82
C ILE A 91 13.70 5.55 11.01
N ILE A 92 12.66 6.39 11.18
CA ILE A 92 12.53 7.41 12.22
C ILE A 92 12.29 6.81 13.63
N ILE A 93 11.48 5.76 13.78
CA ILE A 93 11.19 5.15 15.09
C ILE A 93 12.30 4.15 15.49
N LYS A 94 12.99 3.57 14.51
CA LYS A 94 14.21 2.78 14.78
C LYS A 94 15.34 3.66 15.32
N GLN A 95 15.48 4.91 14.86
CA GLN A 95 16.47 5.86 15.38
C GLN A 95 16.13 6.37 16.79
N LEU A 96 14.85 6.56 17.13
CA LEU A 96 14.43 6.94 18.48
C LEU A 96 14.51 5.79 19.52
N ARG A 97 14.48 4.54 19.05
CA ARG A 97 14.54 3.34 19.91
C ARG A 97 15.94 2.70 20.01
N GLN A 98 16.94 3.23 19.29
CA GLN A 98 18.36 2.93 19.47
C GLN A 98 19.04 3.84 20.51
N LYS A 99 18.34 4.15 21.62
CA LYS A 99 19.06 4.50 22.85
C LYS A 99 19.48 3.20 23.56
N PRO A 100 20.71 3.14 24.06
CA PRO A 100 21.60 1.98 23.92
C PRO A 100 21.34 0.90 24.97
N GLN A 101 21.24 -0.34 24.52
CA GLN A 101 21.23 -1.54 25.39
C GLN A 101 22.67 -1.93 25.82
N LEU A 102 23.54 -0.94 26.04
CA LEU A 102 24.90 -1.08 26.57
C LEU A 102 24.92 -0.60 28.02
N ALA A 103 24.23 -1.31 28.90
CA ALA A 103 24.40 -1.19 30.36
C ALA A 103 23.79 -2.40 31.07
N LYS A 104 24.37 -3.58 30.89
CA LYS A 104 24.36 -4.62 31.93
C LYS A 104 25.69 -5.36 31.85
N VAL A 105 26.64 -4.80 32.60
CA VAL A 105 27.85 -5.46 33.12
C VAL A 105 27.41 -6.50 34.14
#